data_AF-A0A8J7JLU1-F1
#
_entry.id   AF-A0A8J7JLU1-F1
#
_cell.length_a   1.000
_cell.length_b   1.000
_cell.length_c   1.000
_cell.angle_alpha   90.00
_cell.angle_beta   90.00
_cell.angle_gamma   90.00
#
_symmetry.space_group_name_H-M   'P 1'
#
loop_
_entity.id
_entity.type
_entity.pdbx_description
1 polymer ?
#
loop_
_entity_poly.entity_id
_entity_poly.type
_entity_poly.pdbx_seq_one_letter_code
_entity_poly.pdbx_strand_id
1 'polypeptide(L)'
;MNALLFSSTLVVYVAATVVYLSYLVKPRDVLGRVGQGLVAVGFLVHLGFTLNRYLVAGHTPITNLHESLSFFSLAIVGTFIIFERRYRAAILGSFIIPLALLILVLSIGFSNGIMPLNPALKSKWLFVHTVMAFLGYAAFAVSFAVSIMYLIQSHFLKKRRLGSLFQKLPPLDILDEISYRCLTFGFPLLTFAIISGAIWAETAWGTYWSWDPKETWSLITWFIYAALLHGRLTTGWRGRKAAWLSILGFVIVLFTFLGVNLLMSGLHSYR
;
A
#
# COMPACT_ATOMS: atom_id res chain seq x y z
N MET A 1 -17.55 -20.50 1.30
CA MET A 1 -16.23 -20.31 0.66
C MET A 1 -15.63 -18.94 0.94
N ASN A 2 -16.29 -17.83 0.57
CA ASN A 2 -15.77 -16.46 0.77
C ASN A 2 -15.33 -16.15 2.23
N ALA A 3 -16.19 -16.40 3.22
CA ALA A 3 -15.87 -16.13 4.62
C ALA A 3 -14.66 -16.94 5.12
N LEU A 4 -14.58 -18.21 4.72
CA LEU A 4 -13.46 -19.09 5.07
C LEU A 4 -12.14 -18.55 4.52
N LEU A 5 -12.09 -18.21 3.22
CA LEU A 5 -10.87 -17.68 2.58
C LEU A 5 -10.41 -16.36 3.22
N PHE A 6 -11.35 -15.48 3.57
CA PHE A 6 -11.05 -14.23 4.27
C PHE A 6 -10.48 -14.49 5.67
N SER A 7 -11.14 -15.33 6.47
CA SER A 7 -10.66 -15.69 7.81
C SER A 7 -9.30 -16.39 7.76
N SER A 8 -9.08 -17.30 6.79
CA SER A 8 -7.78 -17.93 6.57
C SER A 8 -6.70 -16.91 6.22
N THR A 9 -7.01 -15.94 5.36
CA THR A 9 -6.08 -14.85 5.02
C THR A 9 -5.67 -14.08 6.27
N LEU A 10 -6.64 -13.67 7.10
CA LEU A 10 -6.38 -12.96 8.36
C LEU A 10 -5.47 -13.77 9.29
N VAL A 11 -5.79 -15.04 9.52
CA VAL A 11 -5.01 -15.92 10.40
C VAL A 11 -3.58 -16.05 9.90
N VAL A 12 -3.39 -16.27 8.59
CA VAL A 12 -2.05 -16.40 8.00
C VAL A 12 -1.27 -15.08 8.09
N TYR A 13 -1.90 -13.93 7.86
CA TYR A 13 -1.24 -12.63 7.98
C TYR A 13 -0.90 -12.26 9.44
N VAL A 14 -1.73 -12.66 10.41
CA VAL A 14 -1.40 -12.57 11.85
C VAL A 14 -0.20 -13.45 12.17
N ALA A 15 -0.20 -14.71 11.74
CA ALA A 15 0.93 -15.61 11.96
C ALA A 15 2.23 -15.08 11.32
N ALA A 16 2.16 -14.60 10.07
CA ALA A 16 3.28 -13.98 9.38
C ALA A 16 3.80 -12.75 10.15
N THR A 17 2.89 -11.89 10.63
CA THR A 17 3.23 -10.72 11.45
C THR A 17 3.99 -11.12 12.71
N VAL A 18 3.47 -12.10 13.47
CA VAL A 18 4.13 -12.61 14.68
C VAL A 18 5.53 -13.16 14.36
N VAL A 19 5.69 -13.89 13.26
CA VAL A 19 6.98 -14.44 12.83
C VAL A 19 7.96 -13.33 12.44
N TYR A 20 7.56 -12.33 11.66
CA TYR A 20 8.45 -11.22 11.27
C TYR A 20 8.79 -10.30 12.45
N LEU A 21 7.86 -10.07 13.39
CA LEU A 21 8.17 -9.36 14.63
C LEU A 21 9.15 -10.15 15.50
N SER A 22 8.99 -11.48 15.56
CA SER A 22 9.94 -12.37 16.23
C SER A 22 11.32 -12.34 15.55
N TYR A 23 11.35 -12.31 14.22
CA TYR A 23 12.58 -12.16 13.42
C TYR A 23 13.30 -10.84 13.69
N LEU A 24 12.57 -9.74 13.90
CA LEU A 24 13.13 -8.44 14.28
C LEU A 24 13.85 -8.51 15.65
N VAL A 25 13.30 -9.28 16.60
CA VAL A 25 13.90 -9.46 17.93
C VAL A 25 15.02 -10.50 17.92
N LYS A 26 14.89 -11.58 17.14
CA LYS A 26 15.89 -12.66 17.02
C LYS A 26 16.02 -13.08 15.55
N PRO A 27 16.97 -12.50 14.79
CA PRO A 27 17.13 -12.79 13.36
C PRO A 27 17.74 -14.17 13.18
N ARG A 28 16.87 -15.18 13.08
CA ARG A 28 17.24 -16.55 12.73
C ARG A 28 16.77 -16.80 11.30
N ASP A 29 17.62 -17.37 10.46
CA ASP A 29 17.30 -17.66 9.06
C ASP A 29 16.04 -18.52 8.90
N VAL A 30 15.78 -19.41 9.86
CA VAL A 30 14.55 -20.21 9.92
C VAL A 30 13.32 -19.32 10.03
N LEU A 31 13.32 -18.30 10.88
CA LEU A 31 12.18 -17.39 11.03
C LEU A 31 11.95 -16.55 9.76
N GLY A 32 13.02 -16.11 9.09
CA GLY A 32 12.92 -15.43 7.81
C GLY A 32 12.27 -16.31 6.74
N ARG A 33 12.72 -17.57 6.59
CA ARG A 33 12.15 -18.53 5.63
C ARG A 33 10.70 -18.91 5.95
N VAL A 34 10.38 -19.11 7.23
CA VAL A 34 8.99 -19.39 7.66
C VAL A 34 8.10 -18.18 7.38
N GLY A 35 8.56 -16.95 7.67
CA GLY A 35 7.84 -15.72 7.35
C GLY A 35 7.54 -15.60 5.86
N GLN A 36 8.53 -15.87 5.01
CA GLN A 36 8.39 -15.89 3.55
C GLN A 36 7.36 -16.92 3.07
N GLY A 37 7.43 -18.15 3.63
CA GLY A 37 6.46 -19.19 3.32
C GLY A 37 5.03 -18.80 3.70
N LEU A 38 4.85 -18.27 4.91
CA LEU A 38 3.54 -17.79 5.39
C LEU A 38 3.00 -16.65 4.52
N VAL A 39 3.84 -15.68 4.14
CA VAL A 39 3.42 -14.58 3.27
C VAL A 39 3.05 -15.09 1.87
N ALA A 40 3.82 -16.02 1.31
CA ALA A 40 3.49 -16.60 0.00
C ALA A 40 2.15 -17.36 0.04
N VAL A 41 1.94 -18.20 1.06
CA VAL A 41 0.67 -18.92 1.26
C VAL A 41 -0.47 -17.92 1.49
N GLY A 42 -0.28 -16.94 2.37
CA GLY A 42 -1.29 -15.92 2.66
C GLY A 42 -1.65 -15.10 1.43
N PHE A 43 -0.68 -14.72 0.62
CA PHE A 43 -0.90 -14.02 -0.64
C PHE A 43 -1.73 -14.85 -1.62
N LEU A 44 -1.44 -16.16 -1.76
CA LEU A 44 -2.21 -17.05 -2.63
C LEU A 44 -3.64 -17.25 -2.13
N VAL A 45 -3.84 -17.41 -0.82
CA VAL A 45 -5.18 -17.52 -0.22
C VAL A 45 -5.96 -16.21 -0.38
N HIS A 46 -5.31 -15.06 -0.17
CA HIS A 46 -5.92 -13.74 -0.34
C HIS A 46 -6.26 -13.47 -1.82
N LEU A 47 -5.38 -13.86 -2.74
CA LEU A 47 -5.67 -13.80 -4.16
C LEU A 47 -6.85 -14.70 -4.51
N GLY A 48 -6.92 -15.91 -3.95
CA GLY A 48 -8.06 -16.81 -4.09
C GLY A 48 -9.36 -16.21 -3.54
N PHE A 49 -9.31 -15.51 -2.40
CA PHE A 49 -10.46 -14.74 -1.88
C PHE A 49 -10.93 -13.68 -2.88
N THR A 50 -10.02 -12.84 -3.37
CA THR A 50 -10.32 -11.79 -4.34
C THR A 50 -10.87 -12.35 -5.65
N LEU A 51 -10.30 -13.45 -6.16
CA LEU A 51 -10.79 -14.12 -7.37
C LEU A 51 -12.16 -14.76 -7.16
N ASN A 52 -12.39 -15.41 -6.01
CA ASN A 52 -13.71 -15.97 -5.70
C ASN A 52 -14.77 -14.86 -5.63
N ARG A 53 -14.45 -13.70 -5.03
CA ARG A 53 -15.36 -12.54 -5.06
C ARG A 53 -15.60 -12.02 -6.48
N TYR A 54 -14.57 -11.93 -7.31
CA TYR A 54 -14.71 -11.55 -8.71
C TYR A 54 -15.69 -12.47 -9.46
N LEU A 55 -15.55 -13.79 -9.29
CA LEU A 55 -16.42 -14.77 -9.96
C LEU A 55 -17.87 -14.67 -9.50
N VAL A 56 -18.11 -14.39 -8.22
CA VAL A 56 -19.48 -14.25 -7.67
C VAL A 56 -20.10 -12.92 -8.04
N ALA A 57 -19.33 -11.82 -8.00
CA ALA A 57 -19.82 -10.48 -8.26
C ALA A 57 -19.95 -10.17 -9.77
N GLY A 58 -19.17 -10.84 -10.63
CA GLY A 58 -19.10 -10.56 -12.06
C GLY A 58 -18.32 -9.29 -12.41
N HIS A 59 -17.61 -8.71 -11.44
CA HIS A 59 -16.77 -7.53 -11.61
C HIS A 59 -15.63 -7.52 -10.60
N THR A 60 -14.64 -6.66 -10.81
CA THR A 60 -13.50 -6.52 -9.90
C THR A 60 -13.98 -6.09 -8.51
N PRO A 61 -13.61 -6.81 -7.43
CA PRO A 61 -14.05 -6.52 -6.08
C PRO A 61 -13.20 -5.39 -5.49
N ILE A 62 -13.53 -4.16 -5.87
CA ILE A 62 -12.90 -2.90 -5.44
C ILE A 62 -13.93 -1.77 -5.37
N THR A 63 -15.22 -2.11 -5.32
CA THR A 63 -16.31 -1.12 -5.50
C THR A 63 -16.92 -0.64 -4.19
N ASN A 64 -16.50 -1.21 -3.06
CA ASN A 64 -16.82 -0.74 -1.72
C ASN A 64 -15.55 -0.70 -0.86
N LEU A 65 -15.64 -0.13 0.35
CA LEU A 65 -14.48 0.05 1.23
C LEU A 65 -13.89 -1.27 1.74
N HIS A 66 -14.72 -2.27 2.07
CA HIS A 66 -14.24 -3.58 2.51
C HIS A 66 -13.35 -4.22 1.43
N GLU A 67 -13.86 -4.26 0.21
CA GLU A 67 -13.19 -4.78 -0.97
C GLU A 67 -11.92 -3.99 -1.32
N SER A 68 -12.02 -2.66 -1.34
CA SER A 68 -10.90 -1.76 -1.64
C SER A 68 -9.76 -1.90 -0.64
N LEU A 69 -10.06 -1.97 0.67
CA LEU A 69 -9.06 -2.18 1.72
C LEU A 69 -8.42 -3.56 1.61
N SER A 70 -9.21 -4.60 1.35
CA SER A 70 -8.69 -5.96 1.11
C SER A 70 -7.75 -5.99 -0.10
N PHE A 71 -8.17 -5.40 -1.22
CA PHE A 71 -7.35 -5.32 -2.43
C PHE A 71 -6.08 -4.50 -2.22
N PHE A 72 -6.15 -3.40 -1.46
CA PHE A 72 -4.98 -2.61 -1.11
C PHE A 72 -3.98 -3.42 -0.27
N SER A 73 -4.45 -4.16 0.74
CA SER A 73 -3.63 -5.07 1.52
C SER A 73 -2.97 -6.14 0.64
N LEU A 74 -3.71 -6.74 -0.29
CA LEU A 74 -3.19 -7.69 -1.27
C LEU A 74 -2.07 -7.07 -2.13
N ALA A 75 -2.28 -5.84 -2.63
CA ALA A 75 -1.29 -5.13 -3.45
C ALA A 75 -0.02 -4.80 -2.66
N ILE A 76 -0.13 -4.40 -1.39
CA ILE A 76 1.02 -4.19 -0.49
C ILE A 76 1.83 -5.47 -0.32
N VAL A 77 1.17 -6.59 -0.03
CA VAL A 77 1.85 -7.88 0.15
C VAL A 77 2.49 -8.37 -1.16
N GLY A 78 1.81 -8.21 -2.30
CA GLY A 78 2.39 -8.52 -3.61
C GLY A 78 3.65 -7.69 -3.90
N THR A 79 3.60 -6.39 -3.61
CA THR A 79 4.75 -5.49 -3.76
C THR A 79 5.89 -5.88 -2.82
N PHE A 80 5.57 -6.21 -1.57
CA PHE A 80 6.54 -6.70 -0.60
C PHE A 80 7.27 -7.95 -1.09
N ILE A 81 6.56 -8.96 -1.60
CA ILE A 81 7.18 -10.21 -2.10
C ILE A 81 8.20 -9.90 -3.21
N ILE A 82 7.88 -8.96 -4.10
CA ILE A 82 8.78 -8.54 -5.20
C ILE A 82 10.06 -7.90 -4.62
N PHE A 83 9.91 -6.93 -3.71
CA PHE A 83 11.04 -6.22 -3.11
C PHE A 83 11.88 -7.11 -2.19
N GLU A 84 11.25 -7.97 -1.40
CA GLU A 84 11.93 -8.93 -0.54
C GLU A 84 12.81 -9.87 -1.37
N ARG A 85 12.31 -10.40 -2.49
CA ARG A 85 13.09 -11.25 -3.40
C ARG A 85 14.23 -10.49 -4.07
N ARG A 86 13.99 -9.24 -4.48
CA ARG A 86 14.98 -8.42 -5.20
C ARG A 86 16.15 -7.98 -4.32
N TYR A 87 15.88 -7.64 -3.06
CA TYR A 87 16.85 -7.10 -2.10
C TYR A 87 17.30 -8.11 -1.04
N ARG A 88 16.70 -9.31 -1.00
CA ARG A 88 16.97 -10.37 -0.01
C ARG A 88 16.87 -9.87 1.44
N ALA A 89 15.99 -8.90 1.67
CA ALA A 89 15.86 -8.21 2.95
C ALA A 89 14.57 -8.64 3.67
N ALA A 90 14.59 -9.84 4.28
CA ALA A 90 13.43 -10.38 5.01
C ALA A 90 12.95 -9.46 6.14
N ILE A 91 13.84 -8.65 6.72
CA ILE A 91 13.50 -7.71 7.80
C ILE A 91 12.50 -6.62 7.37
N LEU A 92 12.35 -6.34 6.07
CA LEU A 92 11.31 -5.43 5.59
C LEU A 92 9.90 -5.92 5.97
N GLY A 93 9.72 -7.24 6.08
CA GLY A 93 8.45 -7.87 6.46
C GLY A 93 7.98 -7.49 7.86
N SER A 94 8.88 -7.10 8.77
CA SER A 94 8.51 -6.70 10.14
C SER A 94 7.83 -5.34 10.23
N PHE A 95 7.82 -4.57 9.16
CA PHE A 95 7.08 -3.30 9.06
C PHE A 95 5.96 -3.38 8.03
N ILE A 96 6.21 -4.04 6.89
CA ILE A 96 5.25 -4.05 5.78
C ILE A 96 4.09 -5.02 6.02
N ILE A 97 4.34 -6.22 6.57
CA ILE A 97 3.26 -7.19 6.83
C ILE A 97 2.31 -6.72 7.93
N PRO A 98 2.77 -6.15 9.07
CA PRO A 98 1.87 -5.54 10.05
C PRO A 98 1.03 -4.41 9.46
N LEU A 99 1.60 -3.58 8.58
CA LEU A 99 0.84 -2.52 7.90
C LEU A 99 -0.23 -3.09 6.97
N ALA A 100 0.09 -4.12 6.19
CA ALA A 100 -0.87 -4.80 5.33
C ALA A 100 -1.98 -5.49 6.13
N LEU A 101 -1.63 -6.12 7.26
CA LEU A 101 -2.59 -6.71 8.20
C LEU A 101 -3.49 -5.64 8.79
N LEU A 102 -2.95 -4.50 9.23
CA LEU A 102 -3.75 -3.39 9.76
C LEU A 102 -4.79 -2.93 8.74
N ILE A 103 -4.39 -2.72 7.48
CA ILE A 103 -5.31 -2.33 6.39
C ILE A 103 -6.38 -3.40 6.15
N LEU A 104 -6.01 -4.69 6.19
CA LEU A 104 -6.97 -5.78 6.06
C LEU A 104 -7.95 -5.86 7.24
N VAL A 105 -7.47 -5.66 8.47
CA VAL A 105 -8.31 -5.64 9.67
C VAL A 105 -9.28 -4.47 9.64
N LEU A 106 -8.85 -3.29 9.16
CA LEU A 106 -9.74 -2.15 8.95
C LEU A 106 -10.89 -2.48 8.00
N SER A 107 -10.70 -3.39 7.03
CA SER A 107 -11.77 -3.79 6.10
C SER A 107 -12.94 -4.49 6.79
N ILE A 108 -12.71 -5.11 7.95
CA ILE A 108 -13.74 -5.81 8.75
C ILE A 108 -14.80 -4.82 9.26
N GLY A 109 -14.42 -3.55 9.47
CA GLY A 109 -15.34 -2.51 9.94
C GLY A 109 -16.37 -2.07 8.91
N PHE A 110 -16.31 -2.57 7.68
CA PHE A 110 -17.21 -2.20 6.58
C PHE A 110 -18.02 -3.39 6.08
N SER A 111 -19.17 -3.11 5.48
CA SER A 111 -20.05 -4.14 4.90
C SER A 111 -19.29 -4.98 3.86
N ASN A 112 -19.32 -6.30 4.02
CA ASN A 112 -18.70 -7.25 3.10
C ASN A 112 -19.68 -7.79 2.03
N GLY A 113 -20.91 -7.27 2.02
CA GLY A 113 -21.95 -7.65 1.05
C GLY A 113 -21.54 -7.34 -0.38
N ILE A 114 -21.90 -8.23 -1.31
CA ILE A 114 -21.75 -7.97 -2.74
C ILE A 114 -22.99 -7.20 -3.18
N MET A 115 -22.81 -5.93 -3.52
CA MET A 115 -23.89 -5.05 -3.96
C MET A 115 -23.89 -4.96 -5.49
N PRO A 116 -25.07 -4.79 -6.13
CA PRO A 116 -25.13 -4.54 -7.56
C PRO A 116 -24.37 -3.25 -7.90
N LEU A 117 -23.56 -3.31 -8.96
CA LEU A 117 -22.82 -2.15 -9.46
C LEU A 117 -23.78 -1.01 -9.84
N ASN A 118 -23.51 0.19 -9.32
CA ASN A 118 -24.06 1.42 -9.89
C ASN A 118 -23.68 1.48 -11.39
N PRO A 119 -24.61 1.81 -12.29
CA PRO A 119 -24.33 1.96 -13.73
C PRO A 119 -23.09 2.81 -14.05
N ALA A 120 -22.83 3.88 -13.29
CA ALA A 120 -21.65 4.74 -13.48
C ALA A 120 -20.31 4.02 -13.23
N LEU A 121 -20.33 2.91 -12.49
CA LEU A 121 -19.14 2.10 -12.19
C LEU A 121 -18.88 1.00 -13.23
N LYS A 122 -19.79 0.80 -14.20
CA LYS A 122 -19.63 -0.20 -15.27
C LYS A 122 -18.73 0.33 -16.39
N SER A 123 -17.45 0.54 -16.08
CA SER A 123 -16.48 1.05 -17.05
C SER A 123 -15.14 0.35 -16.93
N LYS A 124 -14.52 0.05 -18.09
CA LYS A 124 -13.13 -0.45 -18.14
C LYS A 124 -12.14 0.59 -17.60
N TRP A 125 -12.45 1.88 -17.75
CA TRP A 125 -11.61 2.96 -17.25
C TRP A 125 -11.56 2.99 -15.73
N LEU A 126 -12.66 2.68 -15.04
CA LEU A 126 -12.67 2.56 -13.59
C LEU A 126 -11.71 1.46 -13.13
N PHE A 127 -11.73 0.30 -13.80
CA PHE A 127 -10.80 -0.79 -13.51
C PHE A 127 -9.34 -0.36 -13.69
N VAL A 128 -9.00 0.26 -14.83
CA VAL A 128 -7.64 0.74 -15.09
C VAL A 128 -7.21 1.77 -14.04
N HIS A 129 -8.06 2.75 -13.76
CA HIS A 129 -7.83 3.80 -12.75
C HIS A 129 -7.51 3.21 -11.38
N THR A 130 -8.41 2.38 -10.87
CA THR A 130 -8.33 1.85 -9.51
C THR A 130 -7.18 0.87 -9.32
N VAL A 131 -6.90 -0.02 -10.30
CA VAL A 131 -5.76 -0.93 -10.23
C VAL A 131 -4.44 -0.16 -10.25
N MET A 132 -4.29 0.82 -11.15
CA MET A 132 -3.08 1.66 -11.19
C MET A 132 -2.91 2.46 -9.90
N ALA A 133 -4.00 2.99 -9.34
CA ALA A 133 -3.98 3.68 -8.05
C ALA A 133 -3.48 2.79 -6.92
N PHE A 134 -4.06 1.59 -6.75
CA PHE A 134 -3.68 0.68 -5.66
C PHE A 134 -2.27 0.11 -5.81
N LEU A 135 -1.81 -0.14 -7.04
CA LEU A 135 -0.41 -0.54 -7.28
C LEU A 135 0.57 0.61 -6.93
N GLY A 136 0.23 1.85 -7.29
CA GLY A 136 0.99 3.03 -6.90
C GLY A 136 1.02 3.23 -5.37
N TYR A 137 -0.14 3.13 -4.72
CA TYR A 137 -0.27 3.24 -3.27
C TYR A 137 0.46 2.12 -2.54
N ALA A 138 0.49 0.90 -3.08
CA ALA A 138 1.24 -0.20 -2.50
C ALA A 138 2.76 0.06 -2.53
N ALA A 139 3.29 0.59 -3.64
CA ALA A 139 4.67 1.03 -3.70
C ALA A 139 4.95 2.15 -2.68
N PHE A 140 4.06 3.13 -2.55
CA PHE A 140 4.20 4.18 -1.54
C PHE A 140 4.13 3.65 -0.10
N ALA A 141 3.32 2.63 0.18
CA ALA A 141 3.25 1.97 1.48
C ALA A 141 4.59 1.29 1.84
N VAL A 142 5.22 0.61 0.88
CA VAL A 142 6.56 0.03 1.07
C VAL A 142 7.59 1.13 1.29
N SER A 143 7.56 2.22 0.51
CA SER A 143 8.45 3.38 0.73
C SER A 143 8.26 4.01 2.11
N PHE A 144 7.02 4.10 2.60
CA PHE A 144 6.68 4.58 3.94
C PHE A 144 7.30 3.70 5.02
N ALA A 145 7.09 2.38 4.95
CA ALA A 145 7.64 1.43 5.91
C ALA A 145 9.18 1.48 5.96
N VAL A 146 9.82 1.49 4.79
CA VAL A 146 11.27 1.59 4.65
C VAL A 146 11.79 2.95 5.15
N SER A 147 11.04 4.04 4.94
CA SER A 147 11.39 5.37 5.45
C SER A 147 11.32 5.45 6.98
N ILE A 148 10.37 4.75 7.61
CA ILE A 148 10.36 4.59 9.08
C ILE A 148 11.61 3.84 9.54
N MET A 149 11.93 2.72 8.90
CA MET A 149 13.16 1.96 9.19
C MET A 149 14.41 2.84 9.02
N TYR A 150 14.46 3.67 7.98
CA TYR A 150 15.55 4.62 7.74
C TYR A 150 15.70 5.59 8.91
N LEU A 151 14.59 6.21 9.37
CA LEU A 151 14.63 7.16 10.46
C LEU A 151 15.08 6.50 11.77
N ILE A 152 14.57 5.31 12.07
CA ILE A 152 14.99 4.50 13.23
C ILE A 152 16.50 4.21 13.16
N GLN A 153 16.99 3.70 12.03
CA GLN A 153 18.39 3.36 11.83
C GLN A 153 19.30 4.60 11.93
N SER A 154 18.87 5.71 11.34
CA SER A 154 19.59 6.98 11.39
C SER A 154 19.63 7.57 12.80
N HIS A 155 18.63 7.28 13.64
CA HIS A 155 18.57 7.73 15.03
C HIS A 155 19.59 6.99 15.89
N PHE A 156 19.69 5.66 15.73
CA PHE A 156 20.65 4.83 16.46
C PHE A 156 22.10 5.18 16.12
N LEU A 157 22.42 5.42 14.84
CA LEU A 157 23.74 5.90 14.41
C LEU A 157 24.13 7.21 15.11
N LYS A 158 23.24 8.20 15.10
CA LYS A 158 23.52 9.52 15.68
C LYS A 158 23.76 9.44 17.19
N LYS A 159 23.04 8.57 17.90
CA LYS A 159 23.18 8.39 19.36
C LYS A 159 24.31 7.45 19.78
N ARG A 160 25.09 6.91 18.82
CA ARG A 160 26.09 5.83 19.04
C ARG A 160 25.53 4.65 19.86
N ARG A 161 24.20 4.45 19.83
CA ARG A 161 23.53 3.34 20.52
C ARG A 161 23.48 2.16 19.57
N LEU A 162 24.55 1.37 19.58
CA LEU A 162 24.67 0.12 18.81
C LEU A 162 23.87 -1.01 19.48
N GLY A 163 22.58 -0.77 19.71
CA GLY A 163 21.69 -1.78 20.27
C GLY A 163 21.41 -2.91 19.27
N SER A 164 20.89 -4.03 19.78
CA SER A 164 20.58 -5.21 18.95
C SER A 164 19.69 -4.92 17.73
N LEU A 165 18.78 -3.94 17.81
CA LEU A 165 17.93 -3.54 16.68
C LEU A 165 18.72 -2.85 15.54
N PHE A 166 19.74 -2.06 15.88
CA PHE A 166 20.56 -1.34 14.91
C PHE A 166 21.34 -2.28 13.99
N GLN A 167 21.90 -3.37 14.55
CA GLN A 167 22.69 -4.35 13.80
C GLN A 167 21.85 -5.18 12.81
N LYS A 168 20.52 -5.15 12.95
CA LYS A 168 19.61 -5.98 12.16
C LYS A 168 19.04 -5.23 10.97
N LEU A 169 18.76 -3.93 11.14
CA LEU A 169 18.19 -3.13 10.07
C LEU A 169 19.19 -2.99 8.91
N PRO A 170 18.71 -2.97 7.66
CA PRO A 170 19.59 -2.78 6.52
C PRO A 170 20.35 -1.45 6.60
N PRO A 171 21.49 -1.34 5.92
CA PRO A 171 22.21 -0.09 5.76
C PRO A 171 21.32 1.04 5.22
N LEU A 172 21.63 2.29 5.59
CA LEU A 172 20.83 3.47 5.24
C LEU A 172 20.73 3.68 3.71
N ASP A 173 21.78 3.37 2.97
CA ASP A 173 21.85 3.42 1.51
C ASP A 173 20.90 2.40 0.86
N ILE A 174 20.81 1.19 1.39
CA ILE A 174 19.86 0.17 0.91
C ILE A 174 18.42 0.62 1.19
N LEU A 175 18.14 1.17 2.39
CA LEU A 175 16.81 1.70 2.72
C LEU A 175 16.44 2.90 1.82
N ASP A 176 17.38 3.81 1.57
CA ASP A 176 17.15 4.94 0.66
C ASP A 176 16.92 4.48 -0.79
N GLU A 177 17.67 3.46 -1.26
CA GLU A 177 17.50 2.89 -2.60
C GLU A 177 16.13 2.23 -2.76
N ILE A 178 15.71 1.38 -1.80
CA ILE A 178 14.40 0.72 -1.83
C ILE A 178 13.29 1.77 -1.86
N SER A 179 13.36 2.78 -1.00
CA SER A 179 12.41 3.89 -0.98
C SER A 179 12.38 4.60 -2.34
N TYR A 180 13.54 4.96 -2.90
CA TYR A 180 13.61 5.62 -4.20
C TYR A 180 13.02 4.78 -5.34
N ARG A 181 13.28 3.46 -5.37
CA ARG A 181 12.70 2.55 -6.37
C ARG A 181 11.19 2.44 -6.23
N CYS A 182 10.68 2.38 -5.01
CA CYS A 182 9.25 2.40 -4.76
C CYS A 182 8.62 3.71 -5.24
N LEU A 183 9.25 4.86 -4.96
CA LEU A 183 8.75 6.18 -5.39
C LEU A 183 8.75 6.33 -6.91
N THR A 184 9.83 5.93 -7.57
CA THR A 184 9.98 6.00 -9.04
C THR A 184 9.05 5.04 -9.77
N PHE A 185 8.65 3.93 -9.16
CA PHE A 185 7.62 3.04 -9.70
C PHE A 185 6.20 3.54 -9.40
N GLY A 186 5.94 3.96 -8.17
CA GLY A 186 4.61 4.38 -7.72
C GLY A 186 4.12 5.68 -8.34
N PHE A 187 5.01 6.63 -8.62
CA PHE A 187 4.63 7.94 -9.15
C PHE A 187 4.08 7.90 -10.60
N PRO A 188 4.71 7.18 -11.56
CA PRO A 188 4.09 6.96 -12.87
C PRO A 188 2.74 6.26 -12.77
N LEU A 189 2.60 5.25 -11.90
CA LEU A 189 1.32 4.55 -11.68
C LEU A 189 0.24 5.49 -11.15
N LEU A 190 0.57 6.36 -10.17
CA LEU A 190 -0.35 7.40 -9.69
C LEU A 190 -0.72 8.39 -10.81
N THR A 191 0.25 8.77 -11.65
CA THR A 191 0.01 9.67 -12.78
C THR A 191 -0.98 9.03 -13.78
N PHE A 192 -0.76 7.77 -14.15
CA PHE A 192 -1.69 7.02 -14.99
C PHE A 192 -3.06 6.84 -14.33
N ALA A 193 -3.08 6.62 -13.01
CA ALA A 193 -4.33 6.56 -12.26
C ALA A 193 -5.10 7.88 -12.38
N ILE A 194 -4.48 9.04 -12.15
CA ILE A 194 -5.17 10.33 -12.27
C ILE A 194 -5.69 10.57 -13.69
N ILE A 195 -4.87 10.29 -14.72
CA ILE A 195 -5.29 10.44 -16.13
C ILE A 195 -6.47 9.54 -16.47
N SER A 196 -6.38 8.25 -16.15
CA SER A 196 -7.48 7.30 -16.40
C SER A 196 -8.72 7.57 -15.55
N GLY A 197 -8.53 8.13 -14.34
CA GLY A 197 -9.62 8.60 -13.48
C GLY A 197 -10.37 9.78 -14.10
N ALA A 198 -9.65 10.75 -14.67
CA ALA A 198 -10.26 11.87 -15.39
C ALA A 198 -11.04 11.41 -16.63
N ILE A 199 -10.51 10.44 -17.39
CA ILE A 199 -11.22 9.85 -18.53
C ILE A 199 -12.50 9.14 -18.06
N TRP A 200 -12.44 8.38 -16.96
CA TRP A 200 -13.63 7.78 -16.37
C TRP A 200 -14.63 8.85 -15.88
N ALA A 201 -14.15 9.92 -15.26
CA ALA A 201 -14.99 11.01 -14.74
C ALA A 201 -15.82 11.67 -15.85
N GLU A 202 -15.27 11.86 -17.05
CA GLU A 202 -16.03 12.38 -18.18
C GLU A 202 -17.19 11.45 -18.55
N THR A 203 -16.94 10.14 -18.61
CA THR A 203 -17.99 9.17 -18.93
C THR A 203 -19.05 9.03 -17.83
N ALA A 204 -18.70 9.32 -16.57
CA ALA A 204 -19.59 9.14 -15.42
C ALA A 204 -20.36 10.43 -15.04
N TRP A 205 -19.71 11.59 -15.17
CA TRP A 205 -20.18 12.87 -14.67
C TRP A 205 -20.29 13.96 -15.76
N GLY A 206 -19.86 13.68 -16.99
CA GLY A 206 -19.88 14.63 -18.11
C GLY A 206 -18.73 15.66 -18.08
N THR A 207 -17.76 15.51 -17.17
CA THR A 207 -16.60 16.39 -17.04
C THR A 207 -15.36 15.59 -16.59
N TYR A 208 -14.19 15.94 -17.11
CA TYR A 208 -12.91 15.30 -16.76
C TYR A 208 -12.43 15.62 -15.34
N TRP A 209 -12.87 16.75 -14.77
CA TRP A 209 -12.43 17.21 -13.45
C TRP A 209 -13.49 18.15 -12.86
N SER A 210 -13.85 17.90 -11.62
CA SER A 210 -14.92 18.57 -10.89
C SER A 210 -14.45 19.24 -9.59
N TRP A 211 -13.15 19.16 -9.27
CA TRP A 211 -12.58 19.62 -7.99
C TRP A 211 -13.24 18.95 -6.78
N ASP A 212 -13.71 17.71 -6.96
CA ASP A 212 -14.23 16.95 -5.83
C ASP A 212 -13.10 16.71 -4.81
N PRO A 213 -13.44 16.39 -3.54
CA PRO A 213 -12.43 16.12 -2.55
C PRO A 213 -11.43 15.03 -2.96
N LYS A 214 -11.85 13.93 -3.61
CA LYS A 214 -10.90 12.87 -4.01
C LYS A 214 -9.96 13.34 -5.10
N GLU A 215 -10.47 13.99 -6.15
CA GLU A 215 -9.67 14.63 -7.18
C GLU A 215 -8.65 15.60 -6.57
N THR A 216 -9.10 16.53 -5.73
CA THR A 216 -8.25 17.54 -5.10
C THR A 216 -7.15 16.91 -4.24
N TRP A 217 -7.48 15.95 -3.38
CA TRP A 217 -6.50 15.28 -2.52
C TRP A 217 -5.57 14.35 -3.30
N SER A 218 -6.02 13.78 -4.42
CA SER A 218 -5.15 13.04 -5.33
C SER A 218 -4.11 13.94 -5.99
N LEU A 219 -4.48 15.17 -6.35
CA LEU A 219 -3.57 16.17 -6.92
C LEU A 219 -2.56 16.67 -5.86
N ILE A 220 -3.00 16.90 -4.63
CA ILE A 220 -2.11 17.22 -3.49
C ILE A 220 -1.09 16.08 -3.28
N THR A 221 -1.57 14.84 -3.25
CA THR A 221 -0.73 13.64 -3.15
C THR A 221 0.30 13.60 -4.28
N TRP A 222 -0.14 13.84 -5.51
CA TRP A 222 0.73 13.89 -6.68
C TRP A 222 1.81 14.95 -6.54
N PHE A 223 1.47 16.18 -6.13
CA PHE A 223 2.46 17.25 -5.93
C PHE A 223 3.47 16.95 -4.84
N ILE A 224 3.07 16.31 -3.73
CA ILE A 224 4.01 15.91 -2.67
C ILE A 224 5.03 14.90 -3.21
N TYR A 225 4.58 13.88 -3.94
CA TYR A 225 5.48 12.89 -4.51
C TYR A 225 6.30 13.43 -5.69
N ALA A 226 5.74 14.34 -6.49
CA ALA A 226 6.47 15.06 -7.53
C ALA A 226 7.59 15.91 -6.92
N ALA A 227 7.32 16.68 -5.86
CA ALA A 227 8.33 17.47 -5.16
C ALA A 227 9.43 16.58 -4.54
N LEU A 228 9.05 15.44 -3.96
CA LEU A 228 9.99 14.47 -3.41
C LEU A 228 10.90 13.87 -4.49
N LEU A 229 10.35 13.42 -5.62
CA LEU A 229 11.12 12.87 -6.74
C LEU A 229 11.95 13.93 -7.45
N HIS A 230 11.39 15.11 -7.67
CA HIS A 230 12.11 16.24 -8.25
C HIS A 230 13.31 16.62 -7.38
N GLY A 231 13.11 16.80 -6.07
CA GLY A 231 14.19 17.07 -5.12
C GLY A 231 15.27 15.99 -5.12
N ARG A 232 14.88 14.71 -5.25
CA ARG A 232 15.82 13.57 -5.40
C ARG A 232 16.64 13.66 -6.69
N LEU A 233 16.03 14.05 -7.81
CA LEU A 233 16.68 14.10 -9.13
C LEU A 233 17.52 15.35 -9.36
N THR A 234 17.08 16.52 -8.88
CA THR A 234 17.73 17.80 -9.18
C THR A 234 18.70 18.25 -8.11
N THR A 235 18.33 18.11 -6.84
CA THR A 235 19.11 18.59 -5.69
C THR A 235 19.75 17.47 -4.88
N GLY A 236 19.56 16.22 -5.29
CA GLY A 236 20.12 15.05 -4.61
C GLY A 236 19.56 14.83 -3.20
N TRP A 237 18.31 15.22 -2.92
CA TRP A 237 17.70 14.98 -1.61
C TRP A 237 17.76 13.50 -1.23
N ARG A 238 18.49 13.18 -0.17
CA ARG A 238 18.58 11.81 0.35
C ARG A 238 18.40 11.79 1.85
N GLY A 239 18.11 10.60 2.36
CA GLY A 239 18.08 10.33 3.78
C GLY A 239 16.91 10.99 4.52
N ARG A 240 17.16 11.65 5.67
CA ARG A 240 16.09 12.03 6.61
C ARG A 240 15.01 12.92 6.02
N LYS A 241 15.37 13.90 5.18
CA LYS A 241 14.41 14.82 4.54
C LYS A 241 13.48 14.04 3.60
N ALA A 242 14.06 13.18 2.76
CA ALA A 242 13.31 12.34 1.84
C ALA A 242 12.43 11.31 2.57
N ALA A 243 12.92 10.73 3.68
CA ALA A 243 12.17 9.80 4.51
C ALA A 243 10.93 10.46 5.14
N TRP A 244 11.07 11.67 5.71
CA TRP A 244 9.93 12.41 6.27
C TRP A 244 8.89 12.78 5.21
N LEU A 245 9.33 13.23 4.02
CA LEU A 245 8.42 13.52 2.92
C LEU A 245 7.72 12.27 2.38
N SER A 246 8.40 11.12 2.31
CA SER A 246 7.75 9.86 1.95
C SER A 246 6.71 9.45 3.00
N ILE A 247 6.98 9.72 4.29
CA ILE A 247 6.03 9.44 5.37
C ILE A 247 4.81 10.33 5.26
N LEU A 248 5.02 11.64 5.11
CA LEU A 248 3.95 12.61 4.91
C LEU A 248 3.11 12.25 3.67
N GLY A 249 3.75 11.96 2.54
CA GLY A 249 3.07 11.57 1.31
C GLY A 249 2.15 10.37 1.50
N PHE A 250 2.57 9.35 2.27
CA PHE A 250 1.73 8.18 2.51
C PHE A 250 0.57 8.47 3.46
N VAL A 251 0.78 9.34 4.46
CA VAL A 251 -0.33 9.83 5.29
C VAL A 251 -1.38 10.56 4.43
N ILE A 252 -0.94 11.36 3.45
CA ILE A 252 -1.84 12.02 2.51
C ILE A 252 -2.49 11.01 1.54
N VAL A 253 -1.82 9.93 1.14
CA VAL A 253 -2.46 8.81 0.41
C VAL A 253 -3.59 8.19 1.23
N LEU A 254 -3.34 7.88 2.52
CA LEU A 254 -4.37 7.35 3.41
C LEU A 254 -5.52 8.34 3.61
N PHE A 255 -5.24 9.64 3.68
CA PHE A 255 -6.29 10.66 3.74
C PHE A 255 -7.10 10.73 2.45
N THR A 256 -6.45 10.73 1.29
CA THR A 256 -7.09 10.75 -0.04
C THR A 256 -8.01 9.55 -0.22
N PHE A 257 -7.53 8.37 0.17
CA PHE A 257 -8.30 7.13 0.03
C PHE A 257 -9.34 6.95 1.13
N LEU A 258 -8.97 7.00 2.41
CA LEU A 258 -9.88 6.70 3.53
C LEU A 258 -10.50 7.97 4.13
N GLY A 259 -9.70 9.00 4.37
CA GLY A 259 -10.13 10.25 4.97
C GLY A 259 -11.27 10.92 4.19
N VAL A 260 -11.14 11.04 2.87
CA VAL A 260 -12.19 11.63 2.03
C VAL A 260 -13.47 10.79 2.04
N ASN A 261 -13.37 9.45 2.01
CA ASN A 261 -14.56 8.57 2.06
C ASN A 261 -15.31 8.69 3.40
N LEU A 262 -14.61 8.86 4.51
CA LEU A 262 -15.20 8.84 5.85
C LEU A 262 -15.63 10.23 6.33
N LEU A 263 -14.80 11.25 6.09
CA LEU A 263 -14.91 12.57 6.71
C LEU A 263 -15.50 13.64 5.80
N MET A 264 -15.55 13.41 4.49
CA MET A 264 -16.01 14.39 3.50
C MET A 264 -17.19 13.86 2.70
N SER A 265 -18.05 14.77 2.23
CA SER A 265 -19.09 14.49 1.24
C SER A 265 -18.55 14.79 -0.16
N GLY A 266 -18.91 13.97 -1.15
CA GLY A 266 -18.49 14.16 -2.53
C GLY A 266 -19.01 13.06 -3.46
N LEU A 267 -18.77 13.21 -4.77
CA LEU A 267 -19.20 12.28 -5.83
C LEU A 267 -18.71 10.83 -5.64
N HIS A 268 -17.75 10.65 -4.73
CA HIS A 268 -17.12 9.38 -4.43
C HIS A 268 -17.40 8.85 -3.03
N SER A 269 -18.43 9.33 -2.31
CA SER A 269 -18.80 8.74 -1.03
C SER A 269 -19.54 7.41 -1.25
N TYR A 270 -18.82 6.30 -1.26
CA TYR A 270 -19.40 4.95 -1.33
C TYR A 270 -19.74 4.45 0.08
N ARG A 271 -20.73 5.09 0.72
CA ARG A 271 -21.31 4.65 2.01
C ARG A 271 -22.36 3.58 1.79
#